data_AF-A0A0A9YWT0-F1
#
_entry.id   AF-A0A0A9YWT0-F1
#
_cell.length_a   1.000
_cell.length_b   1.000
_cell.length_c   1.000
_cell.angle_alpha   90.00
_cell.angle_beta   90.00
_cell.angle_gamma   90.00
#
_symmetry.space_group_name_H-M   'P 1'
#
loop_
_entity.id
_entity.type
_entity.pdbx_description
1 polymer ?
#
loop_
_entity_poly.entity_id
_entity_poly.type
_entity_poly.pdbx_seq_one_letter_code
_entity_poly.pdbx_strand_id
1 'polypeptide(L)'
;MDPTHNPEFTSCEVYMANTTLEYMMELTEQLFRELVHIVHSTTCITVQDTCIDFSQPFHRIDVYEGLIQCGIHLPEDLHTPEALQSMLHICHEHGIQVRLMCVKNKKSRCQQYKQLHTSTPAGAKSHNEQ
;
A
#
# COMPACT_ATOMS: atom_id res chain seq x y z
N MET A 1 -19.42 0.07 2.82
CA MET A 1 -18.94 -1.30 3.02
C MET A 1 -18.67 -1.83 1.64
N ASP A 2 -17.44 -2.27 1.37
CA ASP A 2 -17.02 -2.75 0.05
C ASP A 2 -16.94 -4.30 0.05
N PRO A 3 -16.67 -4.97 -1.09
CA PRO A 3 -16.69 -6.43 -1.17
C PRO A 3 -15.69 -7.17 -0.29
N THR A 4 -14.66 -6.51 0.23
CA THR A 4 -13.57 -7.15 0.98
C THR A 4 -13.47 -6.68 2.43
N HIS A 5 -14.30 -5.72 2.88
CA HIS A 5 -14.24 -5.18 4.24
C HIS A 5 -15.55 -5.43 5.01
N ASN A 6 -15.46 -6.32 6.00
CA ASN A 6 -16.47 -6.48 7.05
C ASN A 6 -15.98 -5.80 8.34
N PRO A 7 -16.81 -5.00 9.07
CA PRO A 7 -16.42 -4.40 10.35
C PRO A 7 -15.93 -5.40 11.40
N GLU A 8 -16.34 -6.66 11.28
CA GLU A 8 -15.86 -7.78 12.08
C GLU A 8 -15.23 -8.82 11.13
N PHE A 9 -14.00 -9.22 11.37
CA PHE A 9 -13.31 -10.22 10.55
C PHE A 9 -12.42 -11.09 11.41
N THR A 10 -12.04 -12.25 10.88
CA THR A 10 -11.19 -13.21 11.59
C THR A 10 -9.75 -13.06 11.11
N SER A 11 -8.81 -12.84 12.03
CA SER A 11 -7.37 -12.82 11.78
C SER A 11 -6.65 -13.89 12.58
N CYS A 12 -5.44 -14.25 12.11
CA CYS A 12 -4.49 -15.06 12.85
C CYS A 12 -3.16 -14.28 12.91
N GLU A 13 -2.67 -14.03 14.12
CA GLU A 13 -1.40 -13.33 14.36
C GLU A 13 -0.44 -14.27 15.09
N VAL A 14 0.81 -14.32 14.62
CA VAL A 14 1.84 -15.23 15.14
C VAL A 14 3.09 -14.45 15.50
N TYR A 15 3.63 -14.72 16.70
CA TYR A 15 4.89 -14.18 17.19
C TYR A 15 5.84 -15.33 17.53
N MET A 16 7.09 -15.23 17.08
CA MET A 16 8.09 -16.27 17.35
C MET A 16 9.45 -15.69 17.72
N ALA A 17 9.91 -16.03 18.93
CA ALA A 17 11.18 -15.55 19.46
C ALA A 17 12.38 -16.11 18.69
N ASN A 18 13.47 -15.33 18.65
CA ASN A 18 14.75 -15.69 18.01
C ASN A 18 14.65 -16.00 16.51
N THR A 19 13.71 -15.36 15.81
CA THR A 19 13.54 -15.54 14.36
C THR A 19 13.58 -14.21 13.62
N THR A 20 13.79 -14.30 12.30
CA THR A 20 13.94 -13.15 11.41
C THR A 20 12.75 -13.04 10.46
N LEU A 21 12.67 -11.94 9.73
CA LEU A 21 11.64 -11.73 8.72
C LEU A 21 11.71 -12.79 7.62
N GLU A 22 12.91 -13.20 7.22
CA GLU A 22 13.15 -14.23 6.20
C GLU A 22 12.54 -15.56 6.61
N TYR A 23 12.71 -15.96 7.87
CA TYR A 23 12.07 -17.15 8.39
C TYR A 23 10.54 -17.04 8.35
N MET A 24 9.98 -15.89 8.73
CA MET A 24 8.53 -15.67 8.68
C MET A 24 7.98 -15.70 7.24
N MET A 25 8.76 -15.27 6.26
CA MET A 25 8.41 -15.40 4.84
C MET A 25 8.37 -16.87 4.42
N GLU A 26 9.40 -17.67 4.76
CA GLU A 26 9.44 -19.11 4.47
C GLU A 26 8.29 -19.87 5.16
N LEU A 27 8.02 -19.56 6.43
CA LEU A 27 6.89 -20.12 7.17
C LEU A 27 5.55 -19.83 6.47
N THR A 28 5.37 -18.60 5.97
CA THR A 28 4.16 -18.20 5.27
C THR A 28 4.00 -18.94 3.94
N GLU A 29 5.08 -19.04 3.15
CA GLU A 29 5.09 -19.79 1.89
C GLU A 29 4.75 -21.27 2.11
N GLN A 30 5.34 -21.90 3.13
CA GLN A 30 5.05 -23.28 3.49
C GLN A 30 3.61 -23.45 3.96
N LEU A 31 3.11 -22.57 4.83
CA LEU A 31 1.75 -22.62 5.33
C LEU A 31 0.72 -22.63 4.19
N PHE A 32 0.83 -21.70 3.24
CA PHE A 32 -0.12 -21.62 2.14
C PHE A 32 0.01 -22.79 1.17
N ARG A 33 1.22 -23.24 0.87
CA ARG A 33 1.44 -24.41 0.01
C ARG A 33 0.78 -25.66 0.57
N GLU A 34 1.00 -25.95 1.85
CA GLU A 34 0.40 -27.10 2.53
C GLU A 34 -1.11 -26.94 2.65
N LEU A 35 -1.61 -25.75 2.99
CA LEU A 35 -3.04 -25.48 3.09
C LEU A 35 -3.76 -25.75 1.76
N VAL A 36 -3.23 -25.23 0.66
CA VAL A 36 -3.81 -25.42 -0.68
C VAL A 36 -3.75 -26.90 -1.07
N HIS A 37 -2.64 -27.59 -0.77
CA HIS A 37 -2.51 -29.02 -1.03
C HIS A 37 -3.52 -29.85 -0.22
N ILE A 38 -3.72 -29.55 1.06
CA ILE A 38 -4.68 -30.26 1.92
C ILE A 38 -6.12 -30.07 1.41
N VAL A 39 -6.48 -28.85 0.99
CA VAL A 39 -7.86 -28.53 0.58
C VAL A 39 -8.15 -28.98 -0.86
N HIS A 40 -7.19 -28.84 -1.77
CA HIS A 40 -7.41 -29.04 -3.20
C HIS A 40 -6.63 -30.21 -3.82
N SER A 41 -5.77 -30.90 -3.06
CA SER A 41 -4.87 -31.96 -3.57
C SER A 41 -3.93 -31.52 -4.70
N THR A 42 -3.71 -30.20 -4.84
CA THR A 42 -2.83 -29.55 -5.81
C THR A 42 -2.20 -28.32 -5.16
N THR A 43 -1.14 -27.78 -5.73
CA THR A 43 -0.55 -26.49 -5.33
C THR A 43 -0.91 -25.36 -6.28
N CYS A 44 -1.63 -25.64 -7.36
CA CYS A 44 -2.05 -24.66 -8.36
C CYS A 44 -3.57 -24.57 -8.39
N ILE A 45 -4.12 -23.35 -8.25
CA ILE A 45 -5.56 -23.10 -8.30
C ILE A 45 -5.87 -21.98 -9.30
N THR A 46 -7.08 -21.97 -9.84
CA THR A 46 -7.54 -20.89 -10.72
C THR A 46 -8.59 -20.05 -10.00
N VAL A 47 -8.38 -18.75 -9.93
CA VAL A 47 -9.30 -17.77 -9.34
C VAL A 47 -9.59 -16.70 -10.38
N GLN A 48 -10.86 -16.57 -10.80
CA GLN A 48 -11.30 -15.56 -11.78
C GLN A 48 -10.37 -15.49 -13.01
N ASP A 49 -10.15 -16.64 -13.65
CA ASP A 49 -9.29 -16.85 -14.82
C ASP A 49 -7.78 -16.65 -14.60
N THR A 50 -7.35 -16.35 -13.37
CA THR A 50 -5.94 -16.25 -13.01
C THR A 50 -5.47 -17.56 -12.38
N CYS A 51 -4.45 -18.18 -12.99
CA CYS A 51 -3.76 -19.33 -12.40
C CYS A 51 -2.79 -18.84 -11.33
N ILE A 52 -2.93 -19.36 -10.12
CA ILE A 52 -2.08 -19.04 -8.97
C ILE A 52 -1.35 -20.33 -8.58
N ASP A 53 -0.02 -20.30 -8.65
CA ASP A 53 0.86 -21.41 -8.32
C ASP A 53 1.55 -21.17 -6.96
N PHE A 54 1.18 -21.96 -5.95
CA PHE A 54 1.77 -21.94 -4.61
C PHE A 54 2.99 -22.85 -4.45
N SER A 55 3.41 -23.56 -5.52
CA SER A 55 4.59 -24.43 -5.51
C SER A 55 5.92 -23.67 -5.64
N GLN A 56 5.88 -22.39 -6.01
CA GLN A 56 7.08 -21.57 -6.15
C GLN A 56 7.28 -20.68 -4.92
N PRO A 57 8.52 -20.27 -4.61
CA PRO A 57 8.75 -19.17 -3.68
C PRO A 57 7.98 -17.93 -4.14
N PHE A 58 7.43 -17.16 -3.21
CA PHE A 58 6.67 -15.97 -3.57
C PHE A 58 7.60 -14.90 -4.14
N HIS A 59 7.14 -14.22 -5.18
CA HIS A 59 7.91 -13.14 -5.78
C HIS A 59 8.07 -12.00 -4.77
N ARG A 60 9.31 -11.62 -4.49
CA ARG A 60 9.66 -10.57 -3.52
C ARG A 60 10.00 -9.30 -4.28
N ILE A 61 9.31 -8.22 -3.94
CA ILE A 61 9.54 -6.89 -4.49
C ILE A 61 9.85 -5.96 -3.33
N ASP A 62 11.01 -5.30 -3.39
CA ASP A 62 11.27 -4.16 -2.51
C ASP A 62 10.39 -2.99 -2.96
N VAL A 63 9.65 -2.39 -2.02
CA VAL A 63 8.68 -1.34 -2.35
C VAL A 63 9.37 -0.11 -2.95
N TYR A 64 10.54 0.25 -2.46
CA TYR A 64 11.27 1.42 -2.93
C TYR A 64 11.81 1.20 -4.34
N GLU A 65 12.48 0.06 -4.57
CA GLU A 65 12.97 -0.31 -5.89
C GLU A 65 11.84 -0.50 -6.91
N GLY A 66 10.74 -1.14 -6.51
CA GLY A 66 9.57 -1.34 -7.37
C GLY A 66 8.97 -0.02 -7.84
N LEU A 67 8.85 0.96 -6.94
CA LEU A 67 8.36 2.30 -7.29
C LEU A 67 9.32 3.02 -8.25
N ILE A 68 10.64 2.92 -8.03
CA ILE A 68 11.64 3.49 -8.94
C ILE A 68 11.57 2.86 -10.33
N GLN A 69 11.37 1.54 -10.43
CA GLN A 69 11.19 0.85 -11.70
C GLN A 69 9.94 1.32 -12.45
N CYS A 70 8.91 1.78 -11.74
CA CYS A 70 7.74 2.43 -12.32
C CYS A 70 7.96 3.91 -12.68
N GLY A 71 9.16 4.46 -12.48
CA GLY A 71 9.49 5.86 -12.76
C GLY A 71 9.14 6.83 -11.63
N ILE A 72 8.86 6.34 -10.42
CA ILE A 72 8.53 7.17 -9.26
C ILE A 72 9.81 7.45 -8.48
N HIS A 73 10.17 8.73 -8.37
CA HIS A 73 11.33 9.18 -7.59
C HIS A 73 10.91 9.61 -6.20
N LEU A 74 11.30 8.81 -5.20
CA LEU A 74 11.00 9.08 -3.80
C LEU A 74 12.07 9.99 -3.15
N PRO A 75 11.71 10.77 -2.12
CA PRO A 75 12.69 11.46 -1.27
C PRO A 75 13.61 10.46 -0.57
N GLU A 76 14.88 10.84 -0.38
CA GLU A 76 15.89 9.99 0.29
C GLU A 76 15.54 9.72 1.76
N ASP A 77 15.03 10.73 2.49
CA ASP A 77 14.58 10.59 3.87
C ASP A 77 13.08 10.87 4.00
N LEU A 78 12.31 9.80 4.17
CA LEU A 78 10.85 9.81 4.31
C LEU A 78 10.36 10.32 5.68
N HIS A 79 11.25 10.53 6.65
CA HIS A 79 10.87 11.00 7.98
C HIS A 79 10.80 12.53 8.09
N THR A 80 11.24 13.24 7.05
CA THR A 80 11.24 14.70 7.00
C THR A 80 9.83 15.27 6.73
N PRO A 81 9.48 16.43 7.30
CA PRO A 81 8.26 17.16 6.94
C PRO A 81 8.17 17.49 5.44
N GLU A 82 9.32 17.71 4.79
CA GLU A 82 9.46 18.02 3.38
C GLU A 82 9.11 16.81 2.51
N ALA A 83 9.52 15.60 2.90
CA ALA A 83 9.17 14.37 2.18
C ALA A 83 7.66 14.16 2.06
N LEU A 84 6.88 14.53 3.08
CA LEU A 84 5.43 14.49 2.99
C LEU A 84 4.91 15.37 1.85
N GLN A 85 5.43 16.59 1.68
CA GLN A 85 5.02 17.49 0.61
C GLN A 85 5.37 16.92 -0.76
N SER A 86 6.60 16.40 -0.92
CA SER A 86 7.04 15.74 -2.13
C SER A 86 6.20 14.52 -2.47
N MET A 87 5.88 13.66 -1.50
CA MET A 87 5.02 12.50 -1.69
C MET A 87 3.61 12.87 -2.14
N LEU A 88 3.02 13.92 -1.55
CA LEU A 88 1.71 14.40 -1.95
C LEU A 88 1.72 14.96 -3.37
N HIS A 89 2.79 15.66 -3.74
CA HIS A 89 2.99 16.13 -5.10
C HIS A 89 3.04 14.95 -6.09
N ILE A 90 3.84 13.92 -5.80
CA ILE A 90 3.91 12.68 -6.59
C ILE A 90 2.52 12.05 -6.73
N CYS A 91 1.76 11.94 -5.63
CA CYS A 91 0.39 11.41 -5.68
C CYS A 91 -0.51 12.25 -6.61
N HIS A 92 -0.44 13.58 -6.54
CA HIS A 92 -1.23 14.46 -7.40
C HIS A 92 -0.85 14.34 -8.87
N GLU A 93 0.44 14.25 -9.20
CA GLU A 93 0.93 14.04 -10.57
C GLU A 93 0.42 12.73 -11.17
N HIS A 94 0.31 11.68 -10.35
CA HIS A 94 -0.19 10.37 -10.78
C HIS A 94 -1.72 10.22 -10.63
N GLY A 95 -2.45 11.29 -10.31
CA GLY A 95 -3.91 11.28 -10.18
C GLY A 95 -4.43 10.49 -8.97
N ILE A 96 -3.59 10.20 -7.98
CA ILE A 96 -3.94 9.44 -6.77
C ILE A 96 -4.62 10.38 -5.77
N GLN A 97 -5.88 10.10 -5.43
CA GLN A 97 -6.61 10.88 -4.44
C GLN A 97 -6.14 10.55 -3.03
N VAL A 98 -5.53 11.53 -2.36
CA VAL A 98 -5.12 11.40 -0.97
C VAL A 98 -6.15 12.06 -0.06
N ARG A 99 -6.81 11.25 0.79
CA ARG A 99 -7.65 11.76 1.88
C ARG A 99 -6.81 11.93 3.14
N LEU A 100 -6.67 13.16 3.59
CA LEU A 100 -5.91 13.43 4.82
C LEU A 100 -6.75 13.15 6.05
N MET A 101 -6.22 12.32 6.92
CA MET A 101 -6.79 12.03 8.23
C MET A 101 -6.03 12.82 9.29
N CYS A 102 -6.70 13.77 9.95
CA CYS A 102 -6.11 14.46 11.08
C CYS A 102 -6.13 13.54 12.31
N VAL A 103 -4.97 13.06 12.74
CA VAL A 103 -4.85 12.25 13.97
C VAL A 103 -5.06 13.17 15.16
N LYS A 104 -6.07 12.85 16.00
CA LYS A 104 -6.62 13.70 17.08
C LYS A 104 -5.59 14.18 18.13
N ASN A 105 -4.36 13.66 18.15
CA ASN A 105 -3.33 13.99 19.15
C ASN A 105 -2.11 14.79 18.64
N LYS A 106 -2.13 15.35 17.42
CA LYS A 106 -1.09 16.29 16.94
C LYS A 106 -1.70 17.48 16.21
N LYS A 107 -2.31 18.42 16.97
CA LYS A 107 -2.92 19.65 16.43
C LYS A 107 -1.97 20.49 15.56
N SER A 108 -0.65 20.45 15.82
CA SER A 108 0.35 21.25 15.11
C SER A 108 0.56 20.83 13.65
N ARG A 109 0.65 19.53 13.33
CA ARG A 109 0.86 19.05 11.95
C ARG A 109 -0.36 19.31 11.05
N CYS A 110 -1.57 19.25 11.59
CA CYS A 110 -2.79 19.58 10.81
C CYS A 110 -2.89 21.08 10.46
N GLN A 111 -2.31 21.98 11.26
CA GLN A 111 -2.31 23.43 10.98
C GLN A 111 -1.31 23.80 9.88
N GLN A 112 -0.09 23.26 9.96
CA GLN A 112 0.96 23.47 8.95
C GLN A 112 0.50 23.02 7.55
N TYR A 113 -0.33 21.98 7.49
CA TYR A 113 -0.88 21.44 6.25
C TYR A 113 -2.02 22.27 5.62
N LYS A 114 -2.86 22.92 6.43
CA LYS A 114 -3.92 23.82 5.93
C LYS A 114 -3.36 25.01 5.14
N GLN A 115 -2.12 25.42 5.44
CA GLN A 115 -1.42 26.50 4.75
C GLN A 115 -0.90 26.08 3.37
N LEU A 116 -0.52 24.81 3.18
CA LEU A 116 -0.06 24.25 1.90
C LEU A 116 -1.19 24.05 0.88
N HIS A 117 -2.43 23.85 1.33
CA HIS A 117 -3.61 23.74 0.45
C HIS A 117 -4.20 25.09 0.04
N THR A 118 -3.80 26.19 0.68
CA THR A 118 -4.25 27.54 0.31
C THR A 118 -3.43 28.20 -0.80
N SER A 119 -2.34 27.56 -1.26
CA SER A 119 -1.43 28.11 -2.28
C SER A 119 -1.48 27.41 -3.64
N THR A 120 -2.36 26.43 -3.87
CA THR A 120 -2.61 25.92 -5.22
C THR A 120 -3.54 26.90 -5.95
N PRO A 121 -3.13 27.53 -7.08
CA PRO A 121 -3.90 28.60 -7.68
C PRO A 121 -5.20 28.06 -8.30
N ALA A 122 -6.31 28.69 -7.90
CA ALA A 122 -7.57 28.64 -8.62
C ALA A 122 -7.34 29.08 -10.08
N GLY A 123 -7.34 28.14 -11.02
CA GLY A 123 -6.90 28.45 -12.39
C GLY A 123 -7.20 27.37 -13.42
N ALA A 124 -8.44 26.91 -13.52
CA ALA A 124 -8.97 26.31 -14.75
C ALA A 124 -10.44 26.71 -14.91
N LYS A 125 -10.68 27.99 -15.25
CA LYS A 125 -11.90 28.39 -15.94
C LYS A 125 -11.62 28.36 -17.43
N SER A 126 -12.35 27.55 -18.18
CA SER A 126 -12.74 27.90 -19.55
C SER A 126 -14.26 27.82 -19.67
N HIS A 127 -14.86 29.01 -19.75
CA HIS A 127 -16.11 29.33 -20.44
C HIS A 127 -16.10 28.70 -21.86
N ASN A 128 -17.20 28.27 -22.50
CA ASN A 128 -18.44 28.98 -22.86
C ASN A 128 -19.51 27.91 -23.18
N GLU A 129 -20.75 28.02 -22.68
CA GLU A 129 -21.90 28.62 -23.41
C GLU A 129 -22.10 28.10 -24.85
N GLN A 130 -22.89 27.03 -25.00
CA GLN A 130 -24.26 27.03 -25.56
C GLN A 130 -24.91 25.66 -25.38
#